data_AF-A0A968MUG9-F1
#
_entry.id   AF-A0A968MUG9-F1
#
_cell.length_a   1.000
_cell.length_b   1.000
_cell.length_c   1.000
_cell.angle_alpha   90.00
_cell.angle_beta   90.00
_cell.angle_gamma   90.00
#
_symmetry.space_group_name_H-M   'P 1'
#
loop_
_entity.id
_entity.type
_entity.pdbx_description
1 polymer ?
#
loop_
_entity_poly.entity_id
_entity_poly.type
_entity_poly.pdbx_seq_one_letter_code
_entity_poly.pdbx_strand_id
1 'polypeptide(L)'
;MQTSAEVHKLLVNPEVNNWFTNDWEVKAEAEILLKTGLMKRPDRIMIGKNNVIVVDYKFGEKEEEAHNRQVLNYKNKLRQMGYKNVEAYLWYVFQNKIITVTDKPVQGKLF
;
A
#
# COMPACT_ATOMS: atom_id res chain seq x y z
N MET A 1 -14.67 7.68 20.46
CA MET A 1 -13.37 8.34 20.28
C MET A 1 -12.31 7.26 20.30
N GLN A 2 -11.70 6.91 19.16
CA GLN A 2 -10.54 6.02 19.16
C GLN A 2 -9.38 6.77 19.84
N THR A 3 -8.87 6.23 20.93
CA THR A 3 -7.88 6.87 21.80
C THR A 3 -6.50 6.92 21.15
N SER A 4 -5.74 8.00 21.37
CA SER A 4 -4.39 8.21 20.80
C SER A 4 -3.40 7.06 21.08
N ALA A 5 -3.64 6.26 22.12
CA ALA A 5 -2.84 5.11 22.50
C ALA A 5 -2.82 3.97 21.45
N GLU A 6 -3.94 3.72 20.76
CA GLU A 6 -4.02 2.65 19.74
C GLU A 6 -3.23 3.05 18.48
N VAL A 7 -3.34 4.32 18.08
CA VAL A 7 -2.57 4.89 16.98
C VAL A 7 -1.07 4.84 17.29
N HIS A 8 -0.66 5.17 18.52
CA HIS A 8 0.74 5.06 18.92
C HIS A 8 1.27 3.63 18.77
N LYS A 9 0.49 2.62 19.17
CA LYS A 9 0.88 1.21 19.06
C LYS A 9 1.10 0.76 17.61
N LEU A 10 0.30 1.30 16.68
CA LEU A 10 0.44 1.04 15.25
C LEU A 10 1.72 1.69 14.67
N LEU A 11 2.04 2.91 15.11
CA LEU A 11 3.23 3.67 14.70
C LEU A 11 4.55 3.20 15.34
N VAL A 12 4.52 2.18 16.21
CA VAL A 12 5.75 1.55 16.75
C VAL A 12 6.49 0.77 15.66
N ASN A 13 5.79 0.25 14.65
CA ASN A 13 6.44 -0.43 13.55
C ASN A 13 7.27 0.59 12.75
N PRO A 14 8.61 0.45 12.66
CA PRO A 14 9.46 1.44 11.98
C PRO A 14 9.08 1.66 10.52
N GLU A 15 8.59 0.64 9.83
CA GLU A 15 8.16 0.72 8.43
C GLU A 15 6.90 1.58 8.28
N VAL A 16 5.92 1.35 9.16
CA VAL A 16 4.71 2.20 9.23
C VAL A 16 5.10 3.61 9.64
N ASN A 17 5.94 3.78 10.66
CA ASN A 17 6.37 5.08 11.14
C ASN A 17 6.99 5.92 10.03
N ASN A 18 7.89 5.31 9.24
CA ASN A 18 8.53 5.93 8.10
C ASN A 18 7.52 6.49 7.09
N TRP A 19 6.38 5.82 6.87
CA TRP A 19 5.32 6.26 5.96
C TRP A 19 4.60 7.54 6.39
N PHE A 20 4.74 7.95 7.65
CA PHE A 20 4.12 9.17 8.21
C PHE A 20 5.14 10.27 8.55
N THR A 21 6.39 10.11 8.11
CA THR A 21 7.40 11.18 8.19
C THR A 21 7.13 12.28 7.16
N ASN A 22 7.74 13.45 7.35
CA ASN A 22 7.62 14.60 6.44
C ASN A 22 8.54 14.50 5.20
N ASP A 23 9.26 13.39 5.03
CA ASP A 23 10.20 13.18 3.92
C ASP A 23 9.49 12.83 2.60
N TRP A 24 8.19 12.57 2.66
CA TRP A 24 7.37 12.12 1.53
C TRP A 24 6.49 13.24 0.99
N GLU A 25 6.47 13.38 -0.33
CA GLU A 25 5.32 13.99 -0.98
C GLU A 25 4.17 12.98 -0.98
N VAL A 26 3.15 13.24 -0.16
CA VAL A 26 1.99 12.35 -0.01
C VAL A 26 0.91 12.73 -1.01
N LYS A 27 0.49 11.78 -1.84
CA LYS A 27 -0.74 11.86 -2.63
C LYS A 27 -1.79 10.94 -1.99
N ALA A 28 -2.69 11.52 -1.22
CA ALA A 28 -3.90 10.85 -0.76
C ALA A 28 -4.98 10.93 -1.85
N GLU A 29 -5.81 9.89 -1.97
CA GLU A 29 -6.98 9.84 -2.87
C GLU A 29 -6.71 10.01 -4.38
N ALA A 30 -5.47 9.80 -4.83
CA ALA A 30 -5.13 9.90 -6.25
C ALA A 30 -5.84 8.80 -7.07
N GLU A 31 -6.68 9.17 -8.03
CA GLU A 31 -7.33 8.19 -8.92
C GLU A 31 -6.33 7.57 -9.88
N ILE A 32 -6.23 6.24 -9.85
CA ILE A 32 -5.43 5.47 -10.79
C ILE A 32 -6.35 4.75 -11.77
N LEU A 33 -6.22 5.10 -13.06
CA LEU A 33 -6.90 4.40 -14.15
C LEU A 33 -6.24 3.05 -14.42
N LEU A 34 -6.95 1.97 -14.13
CA LEU A 34 -6.53 0.61 -14.39
C LEU A 34 -6.73 0.23 -15.86
N LYS A 35 -5.99 -0.78 -16.35
CA LYS A 35 -6.14 -1.30 -17.72
C LYS A 35 -7.55 -1.84 -18.03
N THR A 36 -8.31 -2.18 -17.00
CA THR A 36 -9.69 -2.66 -17.10
C THR A 36 -10.71 -1.53 -17.31
N GLY A 37 -10.30 -0.26 -17.30
CA GLY A 37 -11.20 0.90 -17.34
C GLY A 37 -11.79 1.30 -15.99
N LEU A 38 -11.53 0.52 -14.93
CA LEU A 38 -11.92 0.88 -13.57
C LEU A 38 -10.98 1.94 -12.99
N MET A 39 -11.55 2.98 -12.37
CA MET A 39 -10.79 3.91 -11.54
C MET A 39 -10.79 3.36 -10.11
N LYS A 40 -9.59 3.22 -9.54
CA LYS A 40 -9.45 2.90 -8.12
C LYS A 40 -8.45 3.84 -7.46
N ARG A 41 -8.74 4.21 -6.21
CA ARG A 41 -7.91 5.10 -5.40
C ARG A 41 -7.15 4.24 -4.37
N PRO A 42 -5.81 4.18 -4.41
CA PRO A 42 -5.05 3.71 -3.27
C PRO A 42 -5.23 4.67 -2.09
N ASP A 43 -5.16 4.15 -0.87
CA ASP A 43 -5.28 4.98 0.33
C ASP A 43 -4.14 5.98 0.46
N ARG A 44 -2.90 5.57 0.11
CA ARG A 44 -1.72 6.44 0.21
C ARG A 44 -0.67 6.12 -0.85
N ILE A 45 -0.18 7.17 -1.52
CA ILE A 45 1.05 7.13 -2.32
C ILE A 45 2.04 8.11 -1.70
N MET A 46 3.27 7.65 -1.52
CA MET A 46 4.38 8.43 -0.97
C MET A 46 5.49 8.51 -2.01
N ILE A 47 5.82 9.71 -2.45
CA ILE A 47 6.83 9.96 -3.46
C ILE A 47 8.04 10.57 -2.77
N GLY A 48 9.14 9.83 -2.76
CA GLY A 48 10.44 10.28 -2.27
C GLY A 48 11.33 10.72 -3.43
N LYS A 49 12.61 11.01 -3.12
CA LYS A 49 13.58 11.44 -4.13
C LYS A 49 13.82 10.40 -5.22
N ASN A 50 13.93 9.12 -4.83
CA ASN A 50 14.34 8.04 -5.72
C ASN A 50 13.38 6.86 -5.72
N ASN A 51 12.33 6.88 -4.91
CA ASN A 51 11.38 5.78 -4.77
C ASN A 51 9.96 6.28 -4.54
N VAL A 52 9.01 5.41 -4.85
CA VAL A 52 7.58 5.61 -4.61
C VAL A 52 7.06 4.42 -3.84
N ILE A 53 6.29 4.68 -2.79
CA ILE A 53 5.62 3.66 -2.02
C ILE A 53 4.11 3.84 -2.20
N VAL A 54 3.40 2.77 -2.55
CA VAL A 54 1.93 2.73 -2.52
C VAL A 54 1.45 1.78 -1.43
N VAL A 55 0.52 2.25 -0.61
CA VAL A 55 -0.06 1.47 0.49
C VAL A 55 -1.58 1.49 0.40
N ASP A 56 -2.19 0.32 0.60
CA ASP A 56 -3.63 0.13 0.70
C ASP A 56 -3.95 -0.48 2.07
N TYR A 57 -4.83 0.17 2.82
CA TYR A 57 -5.18 -0.15 4.20
C TYR A 57 -6.30 -1.17 4.22
N LYS A 58 -6.18 -2.17 5.09
CA LYS A 58 -7.18 -3.21 5.30
C LYS A 58 -7.60 -3.24 6.77
N PHE A 59 -8.87 -2.94 6.98
CA PHE A 59 -9.54 -3.01 8.28
C PHE A 59 -10.28 -4.33 8.47
N GLY A 60 -10.40 -5.16 7.43
CA GLY A 60 -10.87 -6.54 7.58
C GLY A 60 -9.76 -7.46 8.10
N GLU A 61 -10.13 -8.57 8.73
CA GLU A 61 -9.15 -9.54 9.24
C GLU A 61 -8.67 -10.52 8.16
N LYS A 62 -9.39 -10.64 7.04
CA LYS A 62 -9.13 -11.64 6.02
C LYS A 62 -8.21 -11.12 4.93
N GLU A 63 -7.13 -11.86 4.70
CA GLU A 63 -6.29 -11.68 3.52
C GLU A 63 -6.97 -12.24 2.28
N GLU A 64 -7.13 -11.40 1.27
CA GLU A 64 -7.69 -11.79 -0.02
C GLU A 64 -6.67 -11.58 -1.14
N GLU A 65 -6.61 -12.52 -2.06
CA GLU A 65 -5.74 -12.38 -3.24
C GLU A 65 -6.12 -11.16 -4.09
N ALA A 66 -7.40 -10.77 -4.08
CA ALA A 66 -7.89 -9.57 -4.75
C ALA A 66 -7.18 -8.30 -4.25
N HIS A 67 -6.83 -8.24 -2.96
CA HIS A 67 -6.07 -7.13 -2.40
C HIS A 67 -4.67 -7.06 -3.01
N ASN A 68 -3.98 -8.20 -3.11
CA ASN A 68 -2.66 -8.29 -3.73
C ASN A 68 -2.71 -7.88 -5.21
N ARG A 69 -3.68 -8.41 -5.97
CA ARG A 69 -3.87 -8.06 -7.38
C ARG A 69 -4.11 -6.56 -7.57
N GLN A 70 -4.91 -5.95 -6.71
CA GLN A 70 -5.20 -4.52 -6.76
C GLN A 70 -3.94 -3.68 -6.54
N VAL A 71 -3.19 -3.94 -5.47
CA VAL A 71 -1.98 -3.19 -5.13
C VAL A 71 -0.87 -3.40 -6.17
N LEU A 72 -0.75 -4.61 -6.72
CA LEU A 72 0.15 -4.90 -7.83
C LEU A 72 -0.20 -4.08 -9.08
N ASN A 73 -1.49 -3.88 -9.36
CA ASN A 73 -1.92 -3.05 -10.49
C ASN A 73 -1.51 -1.58 -10.30
N TYR A 74 -1.61 -1.04 -9.08
CA TYR A 74 -1.12 0.31 -8.77
C TYR A 74 0.38 0.43 -9.03
N LYS A 75 1.16 -0.52 -8.50
CA LYS A 75 2.61 -0.59 -8.71
C LYS A 75 2.96 -0.56 -10.19
N ASN A 76 2.29 -1.38 -10.99
CA ASN A 76 2.52 -1.46 -12.43
C ASN A 76 2.12 -0.19 -13.18
N LYS A 77 1.06 0.51 -12.73
CA LYS A 77 0.64 1.77 -13.33
C LYS A 77 1.60 2.91 -12.99
N LEU A 78 2.07 3.01 -11.75
CA LEU A 78 3.11 3.95 -11.34
C LEU A 78 4.41 3.74 -12.14
N ARG A 79 4.79 2.47 -12.36
CA ARG A 79 5.92 2.15 -13.25
C ARG A 79 5.70 2.64 -14.69
N GLN A 80 4.50 2.48 -15.24
CA GLN A 80 4.16 3.00 -16.57
C GLN A 80 4.18 4.53 -16.65
N MET A 81 3.97 5.23 -15.53
CA MET A 81 4.09 6.68 -15.44
C MET A 81 5.55 7.18 -15.33
N GLY A 82 6.53 6.26 -15.31
CA GLY A 82 7.96 6.58 -15.31
C GLY A 82 8.66 6.42 -13.95
N TYR A 83 7.94 6.05 -12.90
CA TYR A 83 8.55 5.78 -11.59
C TYR A 83 9.30 4.44 -11.61
N LYS A 84 10.63 4.48 -11.43
CA LYS A 84 11.49 3.29 -11.55
C LYS A 84 11.44 2.38 -10.32
N ASN A 85 11.54 2.96 -9.13
CA ASN A 85 11.59 2.22 -7.87
C ASN A 85 10.24 2.35 -7.17
N VAL A 86 9.32 1.44 -7.46
CA VAL A 86 7.99 1.43 -6.85
C VAL A 86 7.86 0.22 -5.93
N GLU A 87 7.64 0.49 -4.65
CA GLU A 87 7.32 -0.47 -3.60
C GLU A 87 5.83 -0.42 -3.30
N ALA A 88 5.25 -1.56 -2.92
CA ALA A 88 3.82 -1.69 -2.80
C ALA A 88 3.45 -2.59 -1.61
N TYR A 89 2.52 -2.12 -0.79
CA TYR A 89 2.20 -2.77 0.48
C TYR A 89 0.70 -2.85 0.73
N LEU A 90 0.31 -3.92 1.41
CA LEU A 90 -0.97 -4.02 2.12
C LEU A 90 -0.69 -3.89 3.60
N TRP A 91 -1.44 -3.04 4.29
CA TRP A 91 -1.35 -2.91 5.74
C TRP A 91 -2.67 -3.32 6.40
N TYR A 92 -2.67 -4.47 7.06
CA TYR A 92 -3.79 -4.96 7.86
C TYR A 92 -3.74 -4.30 9.23
N VAL A 93 -4.49 -3.21 9.37
CA VAL A 93 -4.35 -2.24 10.46
C VAL A 93 -4.59 -2.88 11.82
N PHE A 94 -5.67 -3.64 11.99
CA PHE A 94 -5.99 -4.27 13.28
C PHE A 94 -5.02 -5.36 13.70
N GLN A 95 -4.30 -5.96 12.74
CA GLN A 95 -3.27 -6.97 12.99
C GLN A 95 -1.86 -6.37 13.07
N ASN A 96 -1.74 -5.07 12.79
CA ASN A 96 -0.49 -4.37 12.52
C ASN A 96 0.45 -5.15 11.57
N LYS A 97 -0.13 -5.83 10.58
CA LYS A 97 0.60 -6.71 9.67
C LYS A 97 0.82 -6.02 8.33
N ILE A 98 2.06 -5.97 7.88
CA ILE A 98 2.45 -5.47 6.56
C ILE A 98 2.69 -6.66 5.64
N ILE A 99 2.14 -6.61 4.43
CA ILE A 99 2.44 -7.55 3.36
C ILE A 99 3.04 -6.79 2.20
N THR A 100 4.27 -7.16 1.83
CA THR A 100 4.94 -6.64 0.64
C THR A 100 4.39 -7.31 -0.62
N VAL A 101 3.93 -6.51 -1.58
CA VAL A 101 3.41 -6.99 -2.86
C VAL A 101 4.53 -7.06 -3.88
N THR A 102 4.97 -8.28 -4.18
CA THR A 102 6.03 -8.54 -5.15
C THR A 102 5.49 -8.83 -6.54
N ASP A 103 6.36 -8.78 -7.55
CA ASP A 103 6.00 -9.06 -8.94
C ASP A 103 5.86 -10.57 -9.21
N LYS A 104 6.28 -11.41 -8.26
CA LYS A 104 6.07 -12.86 -8.32
C LYS A 104 4.66 -13.17 -7.85
N PRO A 105 3.89 -14.02 -8.56
CA PRO A 105 2.63 -14.52 -8.02
C PRO A 105 2.91 -15.15 -6.65
N VAL A 106 2.02 -14.90 -5.67
CA VAL A 106 2.08 -15.55 -4.36
C VAL A 106 1.95 -17.05 -4.60
N GLN A 107 3.10 -17.73 -4.65
CA GLN A 107 3.16 -19.17 -4.83
C GLN A 107 2.72 -19.79 -3.50
N GLY A 108 1.42 -20.04 -3.36
CA GLY A 108 0.87 -20.70 -2.17
C GLY A 108 -0.57 -20.36 -1.84
N LYS A 109 -1.51 -20.80 -2.69
CA LYS A 109 -2.80 -21.39 -2.29
C LYS A 109 -3.45 -22.04 -3.51
N LEU A 110 -2.82 -23.12 -3.97
CA LEU A 110 -3.55 -24.19 -4.63
C LEU A 110 -4.28 -24.96 -3.51
N PHE A 111 -5.52 -24.57 -3.25
CA PHE A 111 -6.56 -25.50 -2.84
C PHE A 111 -7.64 -25.44 -3.89
#